data_AF-A0A9N9GPC9-F1
#
_entry.id   AF-A0A9N9GPC9-F1
#
_cell.length_a   1.000
_cell.length_b   1.000
_cell.length_c   1.000
_cell.angle_alpha   90.00
_cell.angle_beta   90.00
_cell.angle_gamma   90.00
#
_symmetry.space_group_name_H-M   'P 1'
#
loop_
_entity.id
_entity.type
_entity.pdbx_description
1 polymer ?
#
loop_
_entity_poly.entity_id
_entity_poly.type
_entity_poly.pdbx_seq_one_letter_code
_entity_poly.pdbx_strand_id
1 'polypeptide(L)'
;PAIDIMQVTLSHNNDPTTKKDARRLKRIMLTPNEWQLMDDLVKILQPFANATKMLGGSKYATMSYMFPAISSLKKLLNVDTSTQITIDLDSSNTAFDDDLDLQK
;
A
#
# COMPACT_ATOMS: atom_id res chain seq x y z
N PRO A 1 -17.97 5.67 12.47
CA PRO A 1 -18.93 6.65 13.05
C PRO A 1 -19.23 7.87 12.16
N ALA A 2 -18.25 8.69 11.77
CA ALA A 2 -18.51 9.90 10.98
C ALA A 2 -19.01 9.60 9.54
N ILE A 3 -18.41 8.59 8.88
CA ILE A 3 -18.81 8.17 7.52
C ILE A 3 -20.23 7.57 7.52
N ASP A 4 -20.57 6.80 8.56
CA ASP A 4 -21.90 6.20 8.72
C ASP A 4 -22.99 7.28 8.87
N ILE A 5 -22.74 8.29 9.70
CA ILE A 5 -23.65 9.42 9.90
C ILE A 5 -23.84 10.18 8.58
N MET A 6 -22.75 10.47 7.86
CA MET A 6 -22.81 11.15 6.56
C MET A 6 -23.66 10.37 5.54
N GLN A 7 -23.51 9.04 5.48
CA GLN A 7 -24.32 8.21 4.59
C GLN A 7 -25.82 8.28 4.93
N VAL A 8 -26.18 8.24 6.21
CA VAL A 8 -27.56 8.35 6.67
C VAL A 8 -28.16 9.72 6.35
N THR A 9 -27.42 10.80 6.62
CA THR A 9 -27.86 12.18 6.34
C THR A 9 -28.06 12.42 4.85
N LEU A 10 -27.14 11.97 4.00
CA LEU A 10 -27.25 12.11 2.54
C LEU A 10 -28.43 11.31 1.97
N SER A 11 -28.74 10.15 2.57
CA SER A 11 -29.87 9.31 2.14
C SER A 11 -31.24 9.92 2.48
N HIS A 12 -31.32 10.76 3.52
CA HIS A 12 -32.55 11.45 3.94
C HIS A 12 -32.78 12.79 3.23
N ASN A 13 -31.82 13.27 2.45
CA ASN A 13 -31.98 14.51 1.70
C ASN A 13 -32.94 14.30 0.52
N ASN A 14 -33.79 15.29 0.22
CA ASN A 14 -34.76 15.23 -0.89
C ASN A 14 -34.15 15.56 -2.26
N ASP A 15 -32.99 16.19 -2.29
CA ASP A 15 -32.30 16.57 -3.51
C ASP A 15 -31.81 15.32 -4.29
N PRO A 16 -32.16 15.18 -5.58
CA PRO A 16 -31.79 14.01 -6.37
C PRO A 16 -30.28 13.85 -6.58
N THR A 17 -29.50 14.94 -6.58
CA THR A 17 -28.04 14.86 -6.72
C THR A 17 -27.40 14.31 -5.44
N THR A 18 -27.89 14.74 -4.28
CA THR A 18 -27.48 14.26 -2.96
C THR A 18 -27.81 12.78 -2.77
N LYS A 19 -28.99 12.33 -3.24
CA LYS A 19 -29.33 10.88 -3.24
C LYS A 19 -28.43 10.06 -4.17
N LYS A 20 -28.02 10.61 -5.31
CA LYS A 20 -27.07 9.94 -6.21
C LYS A 20 -25.72 9.76 -5.52
N ASP A 21 -25.25 10.78 -4.80
CA ASP A 21 -23.99 10.70 -4.06
C ASP A 21 -24.09 9.74 -2.86
N ALA A 22 -25.21 9.67 -2.15
CA ALA A 22 -25.45 8.66 -1.12
C ALA A 22 -25.33 7.23 -1.66
N ARG A 23 -25.85 6.97 -2.88
CA ARG A 23 -25.73 5.66 -3.55
C ARG A 23 -24.30 5.36 -3.98
N ARG A 24 -23.54 6.37 -4.43
CA ARG A 24 -22.12 6.22 -4.77
C ARG A 24 -21.31 5.92 -3.52
N LEU A 25 -21.53 6.67 -2.44
CA LEU A 25 -20.89 6.45 -1.14
C LEU A 25 -21.16 5.04 -0.62
N LYS A 26 -22.43 4.59 -0.64
CA LYS A 26 -22.80 3.23 -0.25
C LYS A 26 -22.06 2.14 -1.05
N ARG A 27 -21.74 2.40 -2.32
CA ARG A 27 -21.05 1.45 -3.19
C ARG A 27 -19.55 1.35 -2.90
N ILE A 28 -18.92 2.46 -2.52
CA ILE A 28 -17.48 2.52 -2.23
C ILE A 28 -17.15 2.29 -0.75
N MET A 29 -18.18 2.23 0.10
CA MET A 29 -18.01 2.04 1.53
C MET A 29 -17.52 0.63 1.83
N LEU A 30 -16.37 0.54 2.48
CA LEU A 30 -15.81 -0.72 2.93
C LEU A 30 -16.69 -1.33 4.02
N THR A 31 -16.84 -2.63 3.95
CA THR A 31 -17.46 -3.45 5.00
C THR A 31 -16.60 -3.44 6.27
N PRO A 32 -17.17 -3.77 7.45
CA PRO A 32 -16.39 -3.87 8.68
C PRO A 32 -15.17 -4.80 8.56
N ASN A 33 -15.32 -5.90 7.82
CA ASN A 33 -14.24 -6.85 7.59
C ASN A 33 -13.14 -6.27 6.69
N GLU A 34 -13.51 -5.51 5.66
CA GLU A 34 -12.54 -4.81 4.80
C GLU A 34 -11.82 -3.71 5.58
N TRP A 35 -12.50 -2.99 6.47
CA TRP A 35 -11.85 -2.03 7.37
C TRP A 35 -10.83 -2.70 8.29
N GLN A 36 -11.20 -3.84 8.89
CA GLN A 36 -10.29 -4.63 9.72
C GLN A 36 -9.08 -5.12 8.90
N LEU A 37 -9.30 -5.57 7.66
CA LEU A 37 -8.23 -5.96 6.75
C LEU A 37 -7.30 -4.79 6.43
N MET A 38 -7.83 -3.57 6.25
CA MET A 38 -7.00 -2.37 6.05
C MET A 38 -6.13 -2.08 7.28
N ASP A 39 -6.67 -2.22 8.49
CA ASP A 39 -5.89 -2.05 9.73
C ASP A 39 -4.77 -3.09 9.84
N ASP A 40 -5.03 -4.34 9.47
CA ASP A 40 -4.02 -5.40 9.46
C ASP A 40 -2.97 -5.16 8.38
N LEU A 41 -3.38 -4.68 7.20
CA LEU A 41 -2.47 -4.32 6.12
C LEU A 41 -1.55 -3.16 6.54
N VAL A 42 -2.07 -2.15 7.24
CA VAL A 42 -1.27 -1.04 7.77
C VAL A 42 -0.19 -1.55 8.72
N LYS A 43 -0.52 -2.49 9.62
CA LYS A 43 0.48 -3.09 10.54
C LYS A 43 1.60 -3.80 9.78
N ILE A 44 1.27 -4.51 8.70
CA ILE A 44 2.25 -5.22 7.86
C ILE A 44 3.12 -4.23 7.07
N LEU A 45 2.53 -3.18 6.52
CA LEU A 45 3.23 -2.21 5.66
C LEU A 45 4.03 -1.16 6.44
N GLN A 46 3.64 -0.85 7.68
CA GLN A 46 4.27 0.20 8.49
C GLN A 46 5.79 0.02 8.64
N PRO A 47 6.34 -1.18 8.89
CA PRO A 47 7.79 -1.38 8.92
C PRO A 47 8.51 -1.07 7.61
N PHE A 48 7.88 -1.33 6.45
CA PHE A 48 8.42 -0.97 5.14
C PHE A 48 8.44 0.54 4.96
N ALA A 49 7.34 1.22 5.32
CA ALA A 49 7.27 2.69 5.27
C ALA A 49 8.34 3.34 6.16
N ASN A 50 8.60 2.78 7.35
CA ASN A 50 9.66 3.26 8.23
C ASN A 50 11.05 3.06 7.62
N ALA A 51 11.31 1.89 7.02
CA ALA A 51 12.57 1.60 6.36
C ALA A 51 12.81 2.54 5.17
N THR A 52 11.82 2.73 4.29
CA THR A 52 11.95 3.63 3.12
C THR A 52 12.02 5.09 3.53
N LYS A 53 11.31 5.53 4.58
CA LYS A 53 11.46 6.88 5.13
C LYS A 53 12.86 7.12 5.68
N MET A 54 13.42 6.16 6.39
CA MET A 54 14.79 6.25 6.92
C MET A 54 15.83 6.29 5.80
N LEU A 55 15.72 5.38 4.81
CA LEU A 55 16.68 5.28 3.72
C LEU A 55 16.54 6.43 2.71
N GLY A 56 15.32 6.75 2.30
CA GLY A 56 15.03 7.86 1.37
C GLY A 56 15.23 9.24 1.97
N GLY A 57 15.12 9.38 3.30
CA GLY A 57 15.45 10.61 4.01
C GLY A 57 16.96 10.81 4.25
N SER A 58 17.77 9.79 4.00
CA SER A 58 19.22 9.88 4.12
C SER A 58 19.84 10.47 2.86
N LYS A 59 20.78 11.40 3.01
CA LYS A 59 21.56 11.93 1.86
C LYS A 59 22.36 10.82 1.15
N TYR A 60 22.76 9.80 1.92
CA TYR A 60 23.44 8.62 1.43
C TYR A 60 22.89 7.40 2.18
N ALA A 61 22.15 6.54 1.48
CA ALA A 61 21.73 5.25 2.00
C ALA A 61 22.95 4.31 1.99
N THR A 62 23.81 4.41 3.00
CA THR A 62 25.00 3.57 3.08
C THR A 62 24.63 2.13 3.43
N MET A 63 25.51 1.19 3.06
CA MET A 63 25.36 -0.23 3.39
C MET A 63 25.09 -0.46 4.89
N SER A 64 25.73 0.33 5.75
CA SER A 64 25.54 0.29 7.20
C SER A 64 24.13 0.68 7.67
N TYR A 65 23.38 1.48 6.91
CA TYR A 65 21.97 1.79 7.18
C TYR A 65 21.01 0.82 6.48
N MET A 66 21.32 0.41 5.25
CA MET A 66 20.49 -0.52 4.48
C MET A 66 20.43 -1.92 5.12
N PHE A 67 21.59 -2.44 5.52
CA PHE A 67 21.70 -3.79 6.08
C PHE A 67 20.81 -4.04 7.31
N PRO A 68 20.82 -3.19 8.36
CA PRO A 68 19.93 -3.39 9.50
C PRO A 68 18.45 -3.19 9.14
N ALA A 69 18.12 -2.29 8.22
CA ALA A 69 16.73 -2.08 7.76
C ALA A 69 16.18 -3.34 7.08
N ILE A 70 16.92 -3.89 6.11
CA ILE A 70 16.54 -5.11 5.38
C ILE A 70 16.51 -6.31 6.32
N SER A 71 17.48 -6.45 7.24
CA SER A 71 17.50 -7.53 8.22
C SER A 71 16.26 -7.51 9.12
N SER A 72 15.82 -6.33 9.54
CA SER A 72 14.61 -6.16 10.34
C SER A 72 13.35 -6.56 9.58
N LEU A 73 13.25 -6.19 8.30
CA LEU A 73 12.12 -6.60 7.44
C LEU A 73 12.10 -8.11 7.19
N LYS A 74 13.26 -8.75 6.97
CA LYS A 74 13.35 -10.21 6.80
C LYS A 74 12.84 -10.96 8.04
N LYS A 75 13.20 -10.49 9.23
CA LYS A 75 12.73 -11.05 10.51
C LYS A 75 11.22 -10.91 10.67
N LEU A 76 10.66 -9.76 10.30
CA LEU A 76 9.21 -9.51 10.36
C LEU A 76 8.42 -10.46 9.45
N LEU A 77 8.95 -10.77 8.26
CA LEU A 77 8.28 -11.62 7.28
C LEU A 77 8.53 -13.12 7.51
N ASN A 78 9.30 -13.51 8.52
CA ASN A 78 9.75 -14.89 8.73
C ASN A 78 10.35 -15.52 7.45
N VAL A 79 11.03 -14.72 6.63
CA VAL A 79 11.64 -15.22 5.39
C VAL A 79 12.85 -16.08 5.77
N ASP A 80 12.73 -17.38 5.55
CA ASP A 80 13.85 -18.32 5.67
C ASP A 80 14.95 -17.89 4.70
N THR A 81 16.13 -17.57 5.23
CA THR A 81 17.29 -17.09 4.47
C THR A 81 17.88 -18.13 3.51
N SER A 82 17.25 -19.30 3.36
CA SER A 82 17.69 -20.38 2.48
C SER A 82 17.36 -20.15 1.01
N THR A 83 16.45 -19.22 0.68
CA THR A 83 16.17 -18.86 -0.71
C THR A 83 17.23 -17.89 -1.22
N GLN A 84 18.16 -18.43 -2.00
CA GLN A 84 19.07 -17.61 -2.80
C GLN A 84 18.27 -16.99 -3.94
N ILE A 85 17.82 -15.76 -3.73
CA ILE A 85 17.25 -14.94 -4.80
C ILE A 85 18.44 -14.32 -5.54
N THR A 86 18.74 -14.85 -6.72
CA THR A 86 19.68 -14.22 -7.66
C THR A 86 18.96 -13.01 -8.27
N ILE A 87 19.22 -11.83 -7.72
CA ILE A 87 18.73 -10.57 -8.30
C ILE A 87 19.76 -10.14 -9.34
N ASP A 88 19.39 -10.25 -10.62
CA ASP A 88 20.16 -9.65 -11.69
C ASP A 88 19.99 -8.12 -11.61
N LEU A 89 21.07 -7.43 -11.25
CA LEU A 89 21.13 -5.97 -11.15
C LEU A 89 21.86 -5.35 -12.35
N ASP A 90 22.41 -6.17 -13.24
CA ASP A 90 23.14 -5.72 -14.43
C ASP A 90 22.23 -5.61 -15.66
N SER A 91 21.07 -6.29 -15.66
CA SER A 91 20.05 -6.02 -16.67
C SER A 91 19.31 -4.72 -16.36
N SER A 92 19.09 -3.91 -17.40
CA SER A 92 18.25 -2.71 -17.33
C SER A 92 16.76 -3.02 -17.32
N ASN A 93 16.37 -4.28 -17.19
CA ASN A 93 15.00 -4.73 -17.32
C ASN A 93 14.23 -4.39 -16.05
N THR A 94 13.26 -3.48 -16.15
CA THR A 94 12.36 -3.15 -15.04
C THR A 94 11.10 -3.99 -15.11
N ALA A 95 10.43 -4.19 -13.97
CA ALA A 95 9.14 -4.89 -13.91
C ALA A 95 7.99 -4.18 -14.66
N PHE A 96 8.29 -3.07 -15.37
CA PHE A 96 7.36 -2.25 -16.14
C PHE A 96 7.75 -2.14 -17.62
N ASP A 97 8.81 -2.84 -18.06
CA ASP A 97 9.29 -2.75 -19.46
C ASP A 97 8.41 -3.57 -20.42
N ASP A 98 7.57 -4.47 -19.91
CA ASP A 98 6.66 -5.33 -20.68
C ASP A 98 5.47 -4.57 -21.33
N ASP A 99 5.28 -3.27 -21.02
CA ASP A 99 4.15 -2.47 -21.53
C ASP A 99 4.52 -1.51 -22.70
N LEU A 100 5.75 -1.57 -23.22
CA LEU A 100 6.15 -0.80 -24.40
C LEU A 100 6.15 -1.66 -25.67
N ASP A 101 4.99 -2.21 -26.02
CA ASP A 101 4.73 -2.63 -27.40
C ASP A 101 4.73 -1.38 -28.30
N LEU A 102 5.90 -1.09 -28.88
CA LEU A 102 6.03 -0.21 -30.03
C LEU A 102 5.18 -0.80 -31.16
N GLN A 103 3.97 -0.26 -31.35
CA GLN A 103 3.28 -0.38 -32.63
C GLN A 103 4.13 0.36 -33.67
N LYS A 104 4.78 -0.42 -34.54
CA LYS A 104 5.45 0.05 -35.75
C LYS A 104 4.50 -0.02 -36.94
#